data_AF-A0A7J4VGD6-F1
#
_entry.id   AF-A0A7J4VGD6-F1
#
_cell.length_a   1.000
_cell.length_b   1.000
_cell.length_c   1.000
_cell.angle_alpha   90.00
_cell.angle_beta   90.00
_cell.angle_gamma   90.00
#
_symmetry.space_group_name_H-M   'P 1'
#
loop_
_entity.id
_entity.type
_entity.pdbx_description
1 polymer ?
#
loop_
_entity_poly.entity_id
_entity_poly.type
_entity_poly.pdbx_seq_one_letter_code
_entity_poly.pdbx_strand_id
1 'polypeptide(L)'
;MSEHKKPGLVTYGFVIFIVLLGLYILFNSDGYFKHNEMKGKLEELRLELDTLRTENRRLKEEIDSLQKQYDAKIEQVAREKHNMKKENEKMIRIEKK
;
A
#
# COMPACT_ATOMS: atom_id res chain seq x y z
N MET A 1 22.77 -65.61 4.04
CA MET A 1 23.86 -64.86 4.67
C MET A 1 24.27 -63.76 3.69
N SER A 2 23.65 -62.57 3.76
CA SER A 2 23.95 -61.49 2.80
C SER A 2 25.15 -60.71 3.29
N GLU A 3 26.29 -60.88 2.62
CA GLU A 3 27.50 -60.12 2.86
C GLU A 3 27.24 -58.63 2.56
N HIS A 4 27.12 -57.82 3.61
CA HIS A 4 27.15 -56.37 3.47
C HIS A 4 28.59 -55.94 3.18
N LYS A 5 28.92 -55.85 1.89
CA LYS A 5 30.17 -55.28 1.39
C LYS A 5 30.22 -53.81 1.82
N LYS A 6 31.18 -53.46 2.69
CA LYS A 6 31.28 -52.13 3.29
C LYS A 6 31.37 -51.06 2.18
N PRO A 7 30.58 -49.98 2.27
CA PRO A 7 30.69 -48.88 1.31
C PRO A 7 32.14 -48.37 1.28
N GLY A 8 32.76 -48.41 0.10
CA GLY A 8 34.12 -47.91 -0.09
C GLY A 8 34.18 -46.39 0.07
N LEU A 9 35.37 -45.84 0.33
CA LEU A 9 35.62 -44.40 0.49
C LEU A 9 34.95 -43.53 -0.60
N VAL A 10 34.86 -44.05 -1.83
CA VAL A 10 34.19 -43.41 -2.98
C VAL A 10 32.71 -43.16 -2.74
N THR A 11 31.99 -44.11 -2.14
CA THR A 11 30.55 -43.95 -1.84
C THR A 11 30.30 -42.90 -0.76
N TYR A 12 31.17 -42.81 0.24
CA TYR A 12 31.11 -41.72 1.23
C TYR A 12 31.40 -40.36 0.60
N GLY A 13 32.41 -40.27 -0.27
CA GLY A 13 32.70 -39.06 -1.03
C GLY A 13 31.53 -38.61 -1.91
N PHE A 14 30.85 -39.56 -2.55
CA PHE A 14 29.66 -39.29 -3.37
C PHE A 14 28.47 -38.78 -2.53
N VAL A 15 28.22 -39.39 -1.37
CA VAL A 15 27.18 -38.92 -0.45
C VAL A 15 27.49 -37.50 0.06
N ILE A 16 28.74 -37.23 0.44
CA ILE A 16 29.19 -35.90 0.86
C ILE A 16 29.00 -34.88 -0.28
N PHE A 17 29.34 -35.25 -1.51
CA PHE A 17 29.14 -34.39 -2.68
C PHE A 17 27.67 -34.05 -2.90
N ILE A 18 26.74 -35.01 -2.81
CA ILE A 18 25.30 -34.75 -2.92
C ILE A 18 24.81 -33.82 -1.81
N VAL A 19 25.27 -34.02 -0.57
CA VAL A 19 24.90 -33.16 0.55
C VAL A 19 25.40 -31.73 0.33
N LEU A 20 26.65 -31.56 -0.11
CA LEU A 20 27.22 -30.25 -0.40
C LEU A 20 26.51 -29.57 -1.58
N LEU A 21 26.11 -30.33 -2.60
CA LEU A 21 25.34 -29.81 -3.74
C LEU A 21 23.94 -29.35 -3.29
N GLY A 22 23.28 -30.12 -2.42
CA GLY A 22 22.00 -29.74 -1.82
C GLY A 22 22.12 -28.48 -0.97
N LEU A 23 23.15 -28.40 -0.12
CA LEU A 23 23.44 -27.19 0.68
C LEU A 23 23.77 -26.00 -0.22
N TYR A 24 24.53 -26.19 -1.29
CA TYR A 24 24.80 -25.13 -2.25
C TYR A 24 23.51 -24.60 -2.87
N ILE A 25 22.59 -25.46 -3.33
CA ILE A 25 21.31 -25.00 -3.90
C ILE A 25 20.43 -24.28 -2.86
N LEU A 26 20.46 -24.71 -1.59
CA LEU A 26 19.68 -24.11 -0.52
C LEU A 26 20.27 -22.78 -0.01
N PHE A 27 21.59 -22.66 0.05
CA PHE A 27 22.31 -21.52 0.65
C PHE A 27 22.98 -20.58 -0.36
N ASN A 28 22.99 -20.90 -1.66
CA ASN A 28 23.53 -20.00 -2.68
C ASN A 28 22.68 -18.72 -2.78
N SER A 29 23.29 -17.62 -3.21
CA SER A 29 22.76 -16.25 -3.12
C SER A 29 21.44 -15.98 -3.85
N ASP A 30 21.01 -16.90 -4.71
CA ASP A 30 19.73 -16.91 -5.44
C ASP A 30 18.81 -18.08 -5.04
N GLY A 31 19.14 -18.76 -3.94
CA GLY A 31 18.40 -19.90 -3.42
C GLY A 31 16.98 -19.56 -2.98
N TYR A 32 16.15 -20.60 -2.89
CA TYR A 32 14.70 -20.54 -2.63
C TYR A 32 14.30 -19.63 -1.45
N PHE A 33 15.15 -19.53 -0.43
CA PHE A 33 14.91 -18.68 0.76
C PHE A 33 14.80 -17.19 0.42
N LYS A 34 15.70 -16.67 -0.42
CA LYS A 34 15.71 -15.25 -0.79
C LYS A 34 14.50 -14.89 -1.65
N HIS A 35 14.03 -15.81 -2.48
CA HIS A 35 12.84 -15.58 -3.28
C HIS A 35 11.56 -15.47 -2.43
N ASN A 36 11.44 -16.27 -1.36
CA ASN A 36 10.32 -16.19 -0.44
C ASN A 36 10.35 -14.93 0.42
N GLU A 37 11.52 -14.51 0.89
CA GLU A 37 11.66 -13.27 1.66
C GLU A 37 11.32 -12.04 0.80
N MET A 38 11.75 -12.01 -0.47
CA MET A 38 11.44 -10.92 -1.39
C MET A 38 9.96 -10.88 -1.79
N LYS A 39 9.30 -12.04 -1.88
CA LYS A 39 7.84 -12.11 -2.06
C LYS A 39 7.09 -11.52 -0.87
N GLY A 40 7.51 -11.86 0.35
CA GLY A 40 6.92 -11.28 1.57
C GLY A 40 7.06 -9.76 1.62
N LYS A 41 8.26 -9.24 1.35
CA LYS A 41 8.51 -7.79 1.28
C LYS A 41 7.68 -7.09 0.20
N LEU A 42 7.48 -7.72 -0.96
CA LEU A 42 6.64 -7.19 -2.02
C LEU A 42 5.17 -7.11 -1.63
N GLU A 43 4.67 -8.09 -0.88
CA GLU A 43 3.29 -8.12 -0.41
C GLU A 43 3.05 -7.08 0.69
N GLU A 44 3.98 -6.97 1.65
CA GLU A 44 3.97 -5.92 2.68
C GLU A 44 3.96 -4.52 2.06
N LEU A 45 4.85 -4.26 1.09
CA LEU A 45 4.94 -2.96 0.42
C LEU A 45 3.68 -2.65 -0.40
N ARG A 46 3.00 -3.67 -0.95
CA ARG A 46 1.71 -3.49 -1.64
C ARG A 46 0.60 -3.12 -0.67
N LEU A 47 0.54 -3.77 0.49
CA LEU A 47 -0.43 -3.44 1.53
C LEU A 47 -0.21 -2.02 2.05
N GLU A 48 1.04 -1.62 2.31
CA GLU A 48 1.39 -0.27 2.72
C GLU A 48 1.00 0.78 1.67
N LEU A 49 1.20 0.48 0.38
CA LEU A 49 0.76 1.37 -0.71
C LEU A 49 -0.76 1.54 -0.74
N ASP A 50 -1.52 0.48 -0.49
CA ASP A 50 -2.98 0.52 -0.55
C ASP A 50 -3.58 1.27 0.65
N THR A 51 -3.02 1.06 1.85
CA THR A 51 -3.40 1.82 3.05
C THR A 51 -3.11 3.31 2.85
N LEU A 52 -1.91 3.66 2.38
CA LEU A 52 -1.50 5.05 2.16
C LEU A 52 -2.32 5.73 1.06
N ARG A 53 -2.72 5.00 0.01
CA ARG A 53 -3.64 5.53 -1.02
C ARG A 53 -5.02 5.81 -0.45
N THR A 54 -5.53 4.92 0.38
CA THR A 54 -6.84 5.07 1.02
C THR A 54 -6.85 6.26 1.96
N GLU A 55 -5.79 6.44 2.76
CA GLU A 55 -5.64 7.59 3.65
C GLU A 55 -5.55 8.90 2.89
N ASN A 56 -4.74 8.95 1.81
CA ASN A 56 -4.67 10.13 0.94
C ASN A 56 -6.03 10.50 0.33
N ARG A 57 -6.84 9.52 -0.08
CA ARG A 57 -8.19 9.78 -0.58
C ARG A 57 -9.07 10.37 0.51
N ARG A 58 -9.05 9.79 1.72
CA ARG A 58 -9.83 10.28 2.86
C ARG A 58 -9.48 11.71 3.22
N LEU A 59 -8.18 12.02 3.29
CA LEU A 59 -7.70 13.37 3.62
C LEU A 59 -8.11 14.40 2.56
N LYS A 60 -8.09 14.04 1.28
CA LYS A 60 -8.59 14.92 0.20
C LYS A 60 -10.08 15.22 0.35
N GLU A 61 -10.88 14.20 0.61
CA GLU A 61 -12.32 14.37 0.84
C GLU A 61 -12.60 15.28 2.05
N GLU A 62 -11.81 15.14 3.11
CA GLU A 62 -11.89 15.99 4.30
C GLU A 62 -11.55 17.45 3.97
N ILE A 63 -10.46 17.69 3.24
CA ILE A 63 -10.07 19.04 2.76
C ILE A 63 -11.19 19.67 1.93
N ASP A 64 -11.73 18.94 0.95
CA ASP A 64 -12.80 19.42 0.09
C ASP A 64 -14.06 19.79 0.89
N SER A 65 -14.39 18.99 1.91
CA SER A 65 -15.54 19.23 2.78
C SER A 65 -15.36 20.50 3.63
N LEU A 66 -14.16 20.71 4.17
CA LEU A 66 -13.82 21.87 4.98
C LEU A 66 -13.81 23.15 4.15
N GLN A 67 -13.26 23.09 2.93
CA GLN A 67 -13.27 24.21 2.00
C GLN A 67 -14.69 24.62 1.63
N LYS A 68 -15.55 23.65 1.29
CA LYS A 68 -16.97 23.93 0.99
C LYS A 68 -17.70 24.57 2.17
N GLN A 69 -17.45 24.10 3.39
CA GLN A 69 -18.03 24.70 4.59
C GLN A 69 -17.54 26.13 4.82
N TYR A 70 -16.25 26.38 4.59
CA TYR A 70 -15.66 27.70 4.70
C TYR A 70 -16.27 28.68 3.69
N ASP A 71 -16.37 28.27 2.43
CA ASP A 71 -16.99 29.08 1.36
C ASP A 71 -18.45 29.40 1.66
N ALA A 72 -19.21 28.41 2.15
CA ALA A 72 -20.60 28.60 2.56
C ALA A 72 -20.73 29.64 3.69
N LYS A 73 -19.82 29.61 4.67
CA LYS A 73 -19.79 30.62 5.75
C LYS A 73 -19.46 32.02 5.22
N ILE A 74 -18.51 32.14 4.29
CA ILE A 74 -18.20 33.43 3.66
C ILE A 74 -19.43 33.95 2.92
N GLU A 75 -20.08 33.11 2.12
CA GLU A 75 -21.28 33.48 1.37
C GLU A 75 -22.41 33.93 2.30
N GLN A 76 -22.63 33.20 3.40
CA GLN A 76 -23.62 33.56 4.41
C GLN A 76 -23.36 34.95 4.99
N VAL A 77 -22.11 35.23 5.42
CA VAL A 77 -21.75 36.54 5.99
C VAL A 77 -21.91 37.66 4.96
N ALA A 78 -21.51 37.42 3.71
CA ALA A 78 -21.66 38.39 2.63
C ALA A 78 -23.14 38.75 2.36
N ARG A 79 -24.02 37.74 2.37
CA ARG A 79 -25.47 37.94 2.19
C ARG A 79 -26.11 38.63 3.39
N GLU A 80 -25.85 38.14 4.60
CA GLU A 80 -26.53 38.60 5.82
C GLU A 80 -26.03 39.97 6.31
N LYS A 81 -24.71 40.18 6.37
CA LYS A 81 -24.13 41.41 6.92
C LYS A 81 -23.94 42.51 5.90
N HIS A 82 -23.68 42.13 4.66
CA HIS A 82 -23.29 43.09 3.62
C HIS A 82 -24.33 43.20 2.49
N ASN A 83 -25.44 42.45 2.53
CA ASN A 83 -26.46 42.40 1.47
C ASN A 83 -25.86 42.17 0.07
N MET A 84 -24.73 41.48 0.01
CA MET A 84 -24.05 41.16 -1.24
C MET A 84 -24.76 40.00 -1.92
N LYS A 85 -24.75 40.01 -3.25
CA LYS A 85 -25.33 38.99 -4.12
C LYS A 85 -24.33 38.63 -5.21
N LYS A 86 -24.46 37.44 -5.80
CA LYS A 86 -23.64 37.07 -6.96
C LYS A 86 -24.05 37.91 -8.18
N GLU A 87 -23.12 38.14 -9.10
CA GLU A 87 -23.37 38.99 -10.29
C GLU A 87 -24.55 38.50 -11.14
N ASN A 88 -24.80 37.20 -11.14
CA ASN A 88 -25.88 36.53 -11.85
C ASN A 88 -27.21 36.44 -11.08
N GLU A 89 -27.34 37.05 -9.88
CA GLU A 89 -28.58 37.02 -9.09
C GLU A 89 -29.44 38.28 -9.24
N LYS A 90 -30.75 38.08 -9.51
CA LYS A 90 -31.76 39.16 -9.54
C LYS A 90 -32.44 39.26 -8.17
N MET A 91 -32.49 40.46 -7.61
CA MET A 91 -33.13 40.73 -6.32
C MET A 91 -34.61 41.05 -6.56
N ILE A 92 -35.52 40.31 -5.92
CA ILE A 92 -36.96 40.56 -5.95
C ILE A 92 -37.34 41.22 -4.61
N ARG A 93 -37.77 42.49 -4.63
CA ARG A 93 -38.35 43.15 -3.45
C ARG A 93 -39.85 42.91 -3.44
N ILE A 94 -40.37 42.37 -2.35
CA ILE A 94 -41.81 42.22 -2.13
C ILE A 94 -42.25 43.37 -1.22
N GLU A 95 -43.01 44.31 -1.76
CA GLU A 95 -43.66 45.36 -0.95
C GLU A 95 -45.00 44.81 -0.44
N LYS A 96 -45.22 44.84 0.88
CA LYS A 96 -46.53 44.54 1.46
C LYS A 96 -47.47 45.71 1.17
N LYS A 97 -48.60 45.42 0.53
CA LYS A 97 -49.75 46.33 0.42
C LYS A 97 -50.36 46.63 1.78
#